data_AF-A0A9X1LFE0-F1
#
_entry.id   AF-A0A9X1LFE0-F1
#
_cell.length_a   1.000
_cell.length_b   1.000
_cell.length_c   1.000
_cell.angle_alpha   90.00
_cell.angle_beta   90.00
_cell.angle_gamma   90.00
#
_symmetry.space_group_name_H-M   'P 1'
#
loop_
_entity.id
_entity.type
_entity.pdbx_description
1 polymer ?
#
loop_
_entity_poly.entity_id
_entity_poly.type
_entity_poly.pdbx_seq_one_letter_code
_entity_poly.pdbx_strand_id
1 'polypeptide(L)'
;MSLANNTEYQQLFFNFDEPEPSCDLTEGLTEPWSEEQITRLRERFLNQALRTLVDGRRSNESKRKAMEWLESNEIAPFSFIVCCHDLGFSPEQIRDKTAYFLTQTDKSSTKIN
;
A
#
# COMPACT_ATOMS: atom_id res chain seq x y z
N MET A 1 -5.49 -32.40 -31.40
CA MET A 1 -4.29 -31.55 -31.36
C MET A 1 -4.34 -30.65 -32.58
N SER A 2 -4.02 -29.37 -32.39
CA SER A 2 -3.94 -28.28 -33.37
C SER A 2 -5.22 -27.49 -33.66
N LEU A 3 -5.03 -26.17 -33.59
CA LEU A 3 -6.01 -25.10 -33.45
C LEU A 3 -6.68 -24.76 -34.79
N ALA A 4 -7.98 -24.48 -34.73
CA ALA A 4 -8.69 -23.83 -35.82
C ALA A 4 -8.19 -22.39 -35.96
N ASN A 5 -7.56 -22.11 -37.09
CA ASN A 5 -7.15 -20.78 -37.54
C ASN A 5 -8.40 -19.93 -37.75
N ASN A 6 -8.65 -19.00 -36.83
CA ASN A 6 -9.74 -18.03 -36.94
C ASN A 6 -9.14 -16.68 -37.37
N THR A 7 -8.76 -16.62 -38.65
CA THR A 7 -8.06 -15.51 -39.33
C THR A 7 -8.94 -14.26 -39.49
N GLU A 8 -10.23 -14.33 -39.11
CA GLU A 8 -11.20 -13.25 -39.30
C GLU A 8 -10.99 -12.09 -38.30
N TYR A 9 -10.55 -12.38 -37.08
CA TYR A 9 -10.31 -11.35 -36.05
C TYR A 9 -9.05 -10.51 -36.31
N GLN A 10 -8.08 -11.05 -37.05
CA GLN A 10 -6.83 -10.34 -37.35
C GLN A 10 -7.02 -9.23 -38.38
N GLN A 11 -8.04 -9.31 -39.24
CA GLN A 11 -8.27 -8.31 -40.29
C GLN A 11 -9.11 -7.11 -39.84
N LEU A 12 -9.83 -7.21 -38.72
CA LEU A 12 -10.58 -6.08 -38.16
C LEU A 12 -9.68 -5.07 -37.41
N PHE A 13 -8.44 -5.44 -37.08
CA PHE A 13 -7.51 -4.56 -36.37
C PHE A 13 -6.65 -3.68 -37.28
N PHE A 14 -6.54 -3.97 -38.58
CA PHE A 14 -5.52 -3.35 -39.45
C PHE A 14 -6.04 -2.53 -40.63
N ASN A 15 -7.35 -2.41 -40.82
CA ASN A 15 -7.95 -1.60 -41.89
C ASN A 15 -8.66 -0.35 -41.35
N PHE A 16 -8.01 0.37 -40.44
CA PHE A 16 -8.43 1.71 -40.07
C PHE A 16 -7.39 2.70 -40.61
N ASP A 17 -7.50 3.00 -41.90
CA ASP A 17 -6.83 4.14 -42.53
C ASP A 17 -7.68 5.42 -42.27
N GLU A 18 -8.12 5.58 -41.03
CA GLU A 18 -8.63 6.84 -40.50
C GLU A 18 -7.41 7.50 -39.84
N PRO A 19 -7.17 8.81 -40.02
CA PRO A 19 -6.15 9.47 -39.24
C PRO A 19 -6.55 9.33 -37.78
N GLU A 20 -5.92 8.39 -37.07
CA GLU A 20 -5.96 8.30 -35.61
C GLU A 20 -5.82 9.76 -35.14
N PRO A 21 -6.80 10.33 -34.41
CA PRO A 21 -6.55 11.59 -33.76
C PRO A 21 -5.26 11.35 -33.00
N SER A 22 -4.22 12.14 -33.26
CA SER A 22 -3.01 12.05 -32.48
C SER A 22 -3.48 12.36 -31.07
N CYS A 23 -3.75 11.30 -30.31
CA CYS A 23 -3.89 11.36 -28.89
C CYS A 23 -2.47 11.76 -28.52
N ASP A 24 -2.22 13.07 -28.44
CA ASP A 24 -1.08 13.53 -27.70
C ASP A 24 -1.37 13.06 -26.28
N LEU A 25 -0.92 11.84 -25.96
CA LEU A 25 -1.12 11.18 -24.69
C LEU A 25 -0.44 11.96 -23.55
N THR A 26 0.19 13.10 -23.86
CA THR A 26 0.76 14.04 -22.90
C THR A 26 -0.21 15.15 -22.47
N GLU A 27 -1.28 15.42 -23.22
CA GLU A 27 -2.25 16.48 -22.95
C GLU A 27 -3.30 15.99 -21.93
N GLY A 28 -2.85 15.77 -20.70
CA GLY A 28 -3.63 15.20 -19.61
C GLY A 28 -2.86 14.27 -18.69
N LEU A 29 -1.54 14.14 -18.88
CA LEU A 29 -0.70 13.45 -17.90
C LEU A 29 -0.85 14.13 -16.55
N THR A 30 -1.41 13.33 -15.65
CA THR A 30 -1.81 13.64 -14.29
C THR A 30 -0.73 14.46 -13.61
N GLU A 31 -1.11 15.62 -13.05
CA GLU A 31 -0.20 16.46 -12.26
C GLU A 31 0.64 15.58 -11.31
N PRO A 32 1.98 15.68 -11.33
CA PRO A 32 2.81 14.87 -10.46
C PRO A 32 2.41 15.15 -9.02
N TRP A 33 2.33 14.09 -8.20
CA TRP A 33 1.97 14.24 -6.80
C TRP A 33 2.93 15.20 -6.11
N SER A 34 2.39 16.21 -5.43
CA SER A 34 3.18 17.10 -4.60
C SER A 34 3.82 16.33 -3.45
N GLU A 35 5.03 16.71 -3.05
CA GLU A 35 5.73 16.17 -1.88
C GLU A 35 4.86 16.22 -0.62
N GLU A 36 4.01 17.24 -0.49
CA GLU A 36 3.06 17.33 0.62
C GLU A 36 1.98 16.22 0.55
N GLN A 37 1.48 15.92 -0.65
CA GLN A 37 0.50 14.85 -0.85
C GLN A 37 1.13 13.48 -0.55
N ILE A 38 2.37 13.27 -0.99
CA ILE A 38 3.13 12.04 -0.71
C ILE A 38 3.36 11.90 0.81
N THR A 39 3.77 12.98 1.47
CA THR A 39 3.99 12.99 2.93
C THR A 39 2.71 12.68 3.69
N ARG A 40 1.59 13.30 3.32
CA ARG A 40 0.26 13.02 3.93
C ARG A 40 -0.16 11.56 3.72
N LEU A 41 0.15 10.96 2.57
CA LEU A 41 -0.10 9.54 2.34
C LEU A 41 0.74 8.66 3.26
N ARG A 42 2.04 8.95 3.39
CA ARG A 42 2.95 8.21 4.29
C ARG A 42 2.46 8.26 5.73
N GLU A 43 2.03 9.44 6.20
CA GLU A 43 1.41 9.61 7.52
C GLU A 43 0.15 8.76 7.69
N ARG A 44 -0.78 8.85 6.75
CA ARG A 44 -2.03 8.06 6.76
C ARG A 44 -1.75 6.57 6.80
N PHE A 45 -0.76 6.12 6.02
CA PHE A 45 -0.38 4.72 5.93
C PHE A 45 0.18 4.21 7.26
N LEU A 46 1.12 4.94 7.85
CA LEU A 46 1.68 4.61 9.17
C LEU A 46 0.58 4.58 10.25
N ASN A 47 -0.28 5.61 10.29
CA ASN A 47 -1.37 5.69 11.26
C ASN A 47 -2.36 4.53 11.12
N GLN A 48 -2.72 4.19 9.88
CA GLN A 48 -3.64 3.09 9.59
C GLN A 48 -3.07 1.73 9.99
N ALA A 49 -1.78 1.49 9.76
CA ALA A 49 -1.10 0.27 10.20
C ALA A 49 -1.11 0.14 11.73
N LEU A 50 -0.71 1.21 12.44
CA LEU A 50 -0.72 1.22 13.91
C LEU A 50 -2.13 1.05 14.49
N ARG A 51 -3.14 1.71 13.90
CA ARG A 51 -4.55 1.52 14.28
C ARG A 51 -5.01 0.09 14.08
N THR A 52 -4.58 -0.57 13.00
CA THR A 52 -4.93 -1.97 12.72
C THR A 52 -4.40 -2.92 13.80
N LEU A 53 -3.21 -2.62 14.35
CA LEU A 53 -2.60 -3.39 15.43
C LEU A 53 -3.33 -3.20 16.77
N VAL A 54 -3.70 -1.96 17.10
CA VAL A 54 -4.39 -1.63 18.36
C VAL A 54 -5.88 -2.01 18.32
N ASP A 55 -6.50 -2.00 17.14
CA ASP A 55 -7.91 -2.32 16.98
C ASP A 55 -8.18 -3.81 17.19
N GLY A 56 -8.67 -4.14 18.40
CA GLY A 56 -9.05 -5.48 18.81
C GLY A 56 -10.06 -6.17 17.87
N ARG A 57 -10.83 -5.41 17.08
CA ARG A 57 -11.88 -5.94 16.19
C ARG A 57 -11.37 -6.39 14.82
N ARG A 58 -10.12 -6.07 14.46
CA ARG A 58 -9.52 -6.47 13.18
C ARG A 58 -9.12 -7.94 13.17
N SER A 59 -9.20 -8.57 12.00
CA SER A 59 -8.81 -9.98 11.85
C SER A 59 -7.35 -10.19 12.22
N ASN A 60 -7.03 -11.36 12.78
CA ASN A 60 -5.66 -11.74 13.12
C ASN A 60 -4.74 -11.70 11.89
N GLU A 61 -5.26 -11.99 10.70
CA GLU A 61 -4.49 -11.86 9.45
C GLU A 61 -4.11 -10.41 9.15
N SER A 62 -5.02 -9.46 9.34
CA SER A 62 -4.73 -8.03 9.12
C SER A 62 -3.69 -7.52 10.11
N LYS A 63 -3.78 -7.95 11.37
CA LYS A 63 -2.79 -7.63 12.40
C LYS A 63 -1.42 -8.23 12.07
N ARG A 64 -1.36 -9.48 11.62
CA ARG A 64 -0.12 -10.12 11.18
C ARG A 64 0.53 -9.35 10.03
N LYS A 65 -0.22 -8.99 8.99
CA LYS A 65 0.30 -8.20 7.86
C LYS A 65 0.83 -6.84 8.29
N ALA A 66 0.11 -6.16 9.19
CA ALA A 66 0.55 -4.88 9.75
C ALA A 66 1.83 -5.03 10.59
N MET A 67 1.96 -6.12 11.35
CA MET A 67 3.17 -6.43 12.13
C MET A 67 4.35 -6.75 11.22
N GLU A 68 4.16 -7.59 10.20
CA GLU A 68 5.18 -7.92 9.20
C GLU A 68 5.70 -6.68 8.48
N TRP A 69 4.80 -5.75 8.15
CA TRP A 69 5.20 -4.47 7.56
C TRP A 69 6.01 -3.60 8.53
N LEU A 70 5.64 -3.56 9.80
CA LEU A 70 6.32 -2.78 10.84
C LEU A 70 7.69 -3.36 11.23
N GLU A 71 7.83 -4.69 11.15
CA GLU A 71 9.10 -5.41 11.37
C GLU A 71 10.02 -5.37 10.14
N SER A 72 9.47 -5.12 8.95
CA SER A 72 10.26 -4.99 7.72
C SER A 72 11.24 -3.82 7.79
N ASN A 73 12.47 -4.09 7.35
CA ASN A 73 13.52 -3.09 7.14
C ASN A 73 13.71 -2.76 5.65
N GLU A 74 12.73 -3.12 4.81
CA GLU A 74 12.72 -2.77 3.40
C GLU A 74 12.76 -1.25 3.21
N ILE A 75 13.45 -0.79 2.16
CA ILE A 75 13.51 0.61 1.76
C ILE A 75 12.71 0.76 0.47
N ALA A 76 11.44 1.16 0.63
CA ALA A 76 10.50 1.43 -0.45
C ALA A 76 9.68 2.70 -0.15
N PRO A 77 9.04 3.35 -1.14
CA PRO A 77 8.35 4.64 -0.96
C PRO A 77 7.30 4.68 0.17
N PHE A 78 6.68 3.52 0.49
CA PHE A 78 5.71 3.34 1.58
C PHE A 78 6.15 2.24 2.57
N SER A 79 7.45 1.96 2.64
CA SER A 79 8.01 1.11 3.68
C SER A 79 7.91 1.77 5.05
N PHE A 80 7.89 0.97 6.11
CA PHE A 80 7.86 1.47 7.48
C PHE A 80 9.03 2.42 7.78
N ILE A 81 10.23 2.06 7.34
CA ILE A 81 11.44 2.87 7.56
C ILE A 81 11.33 4.24 6.91
N VAL A 82 10.94 4.30 5.63
CA VAL A 82 10.79 5.58 4.90
C VAL A 82 9.67 6.43 5.51
N CYS A 83 8.52 5.83 5.81
CA CYS A 83 7.41 6.54 6.46
C CYS A 83 7.81 7.10 7.82
N CYS A 84 8.58 6.35 8.64
CA CYS A 84 9.07 6.86 9.92
C CYS A 84 10.08 8.00 9.74
N HIS A 85 11.05 7.83 8.85
CA HIS A 85 12.10 8.81 8.60
C HIS A 85 11.54 10.16 8.12
N ASP A 86 10.64 10.13 7.13
CA ASP A 86 10.07 11.36 6.55
C ASP A 86 9.16 12.13 7.51
N LEU A 87 8.57 11.42 8.48
CA LEU A 87 7.75 12.02 9.53
C LEU A 87 8.57 12.43 10.76
N GLY A 88 9.89 12.19 10.76
CA GLY A 88 10.77 12.51 11.88
C GLY A 88 10.66 11.55 13.07
N PHE A 89 10.10 10.36 12.88
CA PHE A 89 10.01 9.32 13.91
C PHE A 89 11.16 8.33 13.84
N SER A 90 11.63 7.87 15.00
CA SER A 90 12.57 6.76 15.07
C SER A 90 11.81 5.42 14.90
N PRO A 91 12.18 4.59 13.91
CA PRO A 91 11.55 3.29 13.68
C PRO A 91 11.56 2.40 14.93
N GLU A 92 12.66 2.38 15.67
CA GLU A 92 12.79 1.57 16.89
C GLU A 92 11.85 2.04 18.00
N GLN A 93 11.74 3.35 18.21
CA GLN A 93 10.80 3.89 19.20
C GLN A 93 9.34 3.53 18.89
N ILE A 94 8.97 3.49 17.61
CA ILE A 94 7.63 3.10 17.20
C ILE A 94 7.42 1.60 17.41
N ARG A 95 8.42 0.76 17.10
CA ARG A 95 8.38 -0.68 17.37
C ARG A 95 8.22 -0.98 18.86
N ASP A 96 9.04 -0.37 19.70
CA ASP A 96 8.98 -0.56 21.16
C ASP A 96 7.64 -0.15 21.75
N LYS A 97 7.12 1.02 21.34
CA LYS A 97 5.80 1.49 21.79
C LYS A 97 4.69 0.53 21.34
N THR A 98 4.74 0.10 20.08
CA THR A 98 3.75 -0.83 19.51
C THR A 98 3.77 -2.16 20.25
N ALA A 99 4.96 -2.73 20.48
CA ALA A 99 5.13 -3.96 21.26
C ALA A 99 4.59 -3.79 22.69
N TYR A 100 4.93 -2.70 23.38
CA TYR A 100 4.42 -2.40 24.71
C TYR A 100 2.88 -2.40 24.72
N PHE A 101 2.23 -1.68 23.80
CA PHE A 101 0.77 -1.60 23.75
C PHE A 101 0.12 -2.96 23.47
N LEU A 102 0.69 -3.77 22.57
CA LEU A 102 0.18 -5.11 22.29
C LEU A 102 0.24 -6.02 23.54
N THR A 103 1.32 -5.96 24.32
CA THR A 103 1.37 -6.73 25.59
C THR A 103 0.33 -6.29 26.62
N GLN A 104 -0.13 -5.04 26.57
CA GLN A 104 -1.18 -4.53 27.48
C GLN A 104 -2.58 -4.96 27.04
N THR A 105 -2.82 -5.05 25.73
CA THR A 105 -4.10 -5.54 25.22
C THR A 105 -4.33 -7.00 25.57
N ASP A 106 -3.29 -7.85 25.50
CA ASP A 106 -3.40 -9.26 25.86
C ASP A 106 -3.69 -9.47 27.35
N LYS A 107 -3.03 -8.71 28.23
CA LYS A 107 -3.25 -8.75 29.69
C LYS A 107 -4.66 -8.34 30.09
N SER A 108 -5.27 -7.43 29.32
CA SER A 108 -6.62 -6.94 29.59
C SER A 108 -7.69 -7.98 29.21
N SER A 109 -7.42 -8.83 28.21
CA SER A 109 -8.30 -9.93 27.82
C SER A 109 -8.28 -11.12 28.80
N THR A 110 -7.22 -11.29 29.61
CA THR A 110 -7.10 -12.41 30.56
C THR A 110 -7.81 -12.19 31.90
N LYS A 111 -8.39 -11.00 32.17
CA LYS A 111 -9.09 -10.70 33.44
C LYS A 111 -10.61 -10.95 33.42
N ILE A 112 -11.09 -11.89 32.59
CA ILE A 112 -12.48 -12.34 32.62
C ILE A 112 -12.48 -13.84 32.91
N ASN A 113 -12.23 -14.19 34.18
CA ASN A 113 -12.65 -15.46 34.77
C ASN A 113 -12.80 -15.28 36.28
#